data_AF-A0A9Q3DXH2-F1
#
_entry.id   AF-A0A9Q3DXH2-F1
#
_cell.length_a   1.000
_cell.length_b   1.000
_cell.length_c   1.000
_cell.angle_alpha   90.00
_cell.angle_beta   90.00
_cell.angle_gamma   90.00
#
_symmetry.space_group_name_H-M   'P 1'
#
loop_
_entity.id
_entity.type
_entity.pdbx_description
1 polymer ?
#
loop_
_entity_poly.entity_id
_entity_poly.type
_entity_poly.pdbx_seq_one_letter_code
_entity_poly.pdbx_strand_id
1 'polypeptide(L)'
;MNQFIKDYVSSCQQCSRNKNIHHRKFGLLKPLQIPSGPWNSLSMDLITQFPLSNNFDSILVAVDRFSKMEIFIPTYGAITSLELARIFISHVFSKHGLPQLKISGDLSTAFHPETDGKEERVNHILEQYLWMYFSYHKDDWHTWLPLA
;
A
#
# COMPACT_ATOMS: atom_id res chain seq x y z
N MET A 1 -20.62 33.35 31.49
CA MET A 1 -20.37 33.67 30.06
C MET A 1 -19.85 32.45 29.28
N ASN A 2 -18.71 31.86 29.68
CA ASN A 2 -18.08 30.75 28.92
C ASN A 2 -18.94 29.48 28.77
N GLN A 3 -19.81 29.19 29.73
CA GLN A 3 -20.67 27.99 29.66
C GLN A 3 -21.72 28.10 28.55
N PHE A 4 -22.41 29.25 28.47
CA PHE A 4 -23.38 29.55 27.42
C PHE A 4 -22.78 29.45 26.01
N ILE A 5 -21.55 29.94 25.84
CA ILE A 5 -20.83 29.86 24.56
C ILE A 5 -20.54 28.39 24.19
N LYS A 6 -20.14 27.56 25.16
CA LYS A 6 -19.91 26.12 24.91
C LYS A 6 -21.20 25.40 24.52
N ASP A 7 -22.29 25.68 25.22
CA ASP A 7 -23.58 25.06 25.00
C ASP A 7 -24.15 25.45 23.61
N TYR A 8 -24.03 26.73 23.22
CA TYR A 8 -24.41 27.22 21.90
C TYR A 8 -23.56 26.58 20.78
N VAL A 9 -22.24 26.55 20.94
CA VAL A 9 -21.34 25.96 19.94
C VAL A 9 -21.53 24.44 19.82
N SER A 10 -21.94 23.76 20.89
CA SER A 10 -22.25 22.32 20.87
C SER A 10 -23.57 21.96 20.18
N SER A 11 -24.56 22.86 20.27
CA SER A 11 -25.89 22.66 19.67
C SER A 11 -26.01 23.20 18.25
N CYS A 12 -25.10 24.07 17.82
CA CYS A 12 -25.09 24.62 16.46
C CYS A 12 -24.61 23.61 15.41
N GLN A 13 -25.48 23.21 14.49
CA GLN A 13 -25.15 22.31 13.38
C GLN A 13 -24.05 22.85 12.46
N GLN A 14 -24.02 24.15 12.18
CA GLN A 14 -22.99 24.75 11.32
C GLN A 14 -21.61 24.67 11.99
N CYS A 15 -21.53 24.97 13.29
CA CYS A 15 -20.29 24.82 14.05
C CYS A 15 -19.85 23.36 14.15
N SER A 16 -20.79 22.42 14.36
CA SER A 16 -20.47 21.00 14.45
C SER A 16 -19.97 20.42 13.11
N ARG A 17 -20.57 20.83 11.98
CA ARG A 17 -20.17 20.39 10.63
C ARG A 17 -18.85 21.00 10.16
N ASN A 18 -18.55 22.24 10.55
CA ASN A 18 -17.33 22.94 10.12
C ASN A 18 -16.17 22.79 11.12
N LYS A 19 -16.41 22.20 12.28
CA LYS A 19 -15.33 21.84 13.21
C LYS A 19 -14.58 20.64 12.63
N ASN A 20 -13.27 20.80 12.46
CA ASN A 20 -12.39 19.67 12.25
C ASN A 20 -12.61 18.65 13.38
N ILE A 21 -12.86 17.39 13.01
CA ILE A 21 -13.02 16.31 13.97
C ILE A 21 -11.66 16.12 14.65
N HIS A 22 -11.55 16.61 15.89
CA HIS A 22 -10.48 16.20 16.78
C HIS A 22 -10.78 14.77 17.21
N HIS A 23 -10.40 13.81 16.36
CA HIS A 23 -10.33 12.41 16.76
C HIS A 23 -9.43 12.34 18.01
N ARG A 24 -9.74 11.41 18.91
CA ARG A 24 -8.80 11.10 20.00
C ARG A 24 -7.47 10.74 19.35
N LYS A 25 -6.35 11.14 19.97
CA LYS A 25 -5.01 10.74 19.50
C LYS A 25 -5.07 9.27 19.12
N PHE A 26 -4.67 8.97 17.89
CA PHE A 26 -4.61 7.59 17.42
C PHE A 26 -3.89 6.75 18.48
N GLY A 27 -4.41 5.54 18.71
CA GLY A 27 -3.78 4.62 19.65
C GLY A 27 -2.33 4.37 19.25
N LEU A 28 -1.52 3.84 20.18
CA LEU A 28 -0.17 3.40 19.82
C LEU A 28 -0.26 2.45 18.62
N LEU A 29 0.51 2.75 17.57
CA LEU A 29 0.63 1.89 16.38
C LEU A 29 0.90 0.47 16.87
N LYS A 30 -0.04 -0.45 16.61
CA LYS A 30 0.18 -1.86 16.91
C LYS A 30 1.08 -2.39 15.81
N PRO A 31 2.35 -2.76 16.11
CA PRO A 31 3.19 -3.36 15.10
C PRO A 31 2.55 -4.67 14.66
N LEU A 32 2.52 -4.89 13.34
CA LEU A 32 2.12 -6.16 12.76
C LEU A 32 3.02 -7.26 13.33
N GLN A 33 2.43 -8.42 13.59
CA GLN A 33 3.16 -9.56 14.12
C GLN A 33 4.26 -9.95 13.12
N ILE A 34 5.50 -10.06 13.60
CA ILE A 34 6.62 -10.46 12.76
C ILE A 34 6.33 -11.88 12.27
N PRO A 35 6.36 -12.14 10.95
CA PRO A 35 6.14 -13.48 10.40
C PRO A 35 7.19 -14.47 10.92
N SER A 36 6.80 -15.74 11.05
CA SER A 36 7.64 -16.82 11.56
C SER A 36 8.68 -17.35 10.56
N GLY A 37 8.59 -16.93 9.29
CA GLY A 37 9.51 -17.36 8.24
C GLY A 37 9.25 -16.67 6.90
N PRO A 38 10.15 -16.86 5.92
CA PRO A 38 10.05 -16.27 4.59
C PRO A 38 8.74 -16.64 3.91
N TRP A 39 8.18 -15.70 3.15
CA TRP A 39 6.96 -15.86 2.35
C TRP A 39 5.71 -16.22 3.14
N ASN A 40 5.75 -16.22 4.48
CA ASN A 40 4.55 -16.45 5.30
C ASN A 40 3.63 -15.23 5.35
N SER A 41 4.15 -14.04 5.06
CA SER A 41 3.37 -12.81 5.09
C SER A 41 3.86 -11.85 4.02
N LEU A 42 2.94 -11.46 3.15
CA LEU A 42 3.22 -10.63 1.99
C LEU A 42 2.54 -9.26 2.15
N SER A 43 3.23 -8.22 1.71
CA SER A 43 2.67 -6.90 1.44
C SER A 43 2.61 -6.72 -0.07
N MET A 44 1.50 -6.23 -0.61
CA MET A 44 1.36 -5.98 -2.04
C MET A 44 0.89 -4.56 -2.26
N ASP A 45 1.53 -3.85 -3.17
CA ASP A 45 1.07 -2.54 -3.59
C ASP A 45 1.21 -2.32 -5.10
N LEU A 46 0.36 -1.44 -5.62
CA LEU A 46 0.32 -1.08 -7.03
C LEU A 46 0.84 0.34 -7.21
N ILE A 47 2.06 0.44 -7.73
CA ILE A 47 2.65 1.73 -8.08
C ILE A 47 2.14 2.11 -9.47
N THR A 48 1.38 3.20 -9.54
CA THR A 48 0.71 3.66 -10.77
C THR A 48 1.40 4.88 -11.36
N GLN A 49 0.95 5.29 -12.55
CA GLN A 49 1.33 6.56 -13.22
C GLN A 49 2.77 6.58 -13.77
N PHE A 50 3.32 5.43 -14.16
CA PHE A 50 4.56 5.40 -14.93
C PHE A 50 4.33 5.81 -16.40
N PRO A 51 5.37 6.31 -17.09
CA PRO A 51 5.35 6.43 -18.55
C PRO A 51 5.00 5.08 -19.18
N LEU A 52 4.20 5.08 -20.25
CA LEU A 52 3.85 3.85 -20.96
C LEU A 52 5.09 3.17 -21.52
N SER A 53 5.33 1.91 -21.12
CA SER A 53 6.40 1.08 -21.66
C SER A 53 5.84 -0.30 -21.99
N ASN A 54 5.89 -0.67 -23.27
CA ASN A 54 5.33 -1.93 -23.79
C ASN A 54 3.88 -2.22 -23.30
N ASN A 55 3.03 -1.19 -23.33
CA ASN A 55 1.63 -1.22 -22.88
C ASN A 55 1.40 -1.40 -21.37
N PHE A 56 2.46 -1.30 -20.55
CA PHE A 56 2.37 -1.24 -19.10
C PHE A 56 2.51 0.20 -18.62
N ASP A 57 1.73 0.59 -17.62
CA ASP A 57 1.76 1.93 -17.00
C ASP A 57 1.91 1.87 -15.47
N SER A 58 1.98 0.65 -14.92
CA SER A 58 1.95 0.39 -13.49
C SER A 58 2.80 -0.82 -13.14
N ILE A 59 3.21 -0.93 -11.88
CA ILE A 59 4.00 -2.05 -11.37
C ILE A 59 3.31 -2.58 -10.12
N LEU A 60 3.02 -3.88 -10.11
CA LEU A 60 2.62 -4.57 -8.89
C LEU A 60 3.90 -5.00 -8.16
N VAL A 61 4.06 -4.52 -6.93
CA VAL A 61 5.17 -4.88 -6.05
C VAL A 61 4.65 -5.84 -5.00
N ALA A 62 5.25 -7.03 -4.92
CA ALA A 62 4.97 -8.00 -3.88
C ALA A 62 6.20 -8.16 -2.99
N VAL A 63 6.09 -7.79 -1.72
CA VAL A 63 7.19 -7.77 -0.75
C VAL A 63 6.96 -8.82 0.33
N ASP A 64 7.92 -9.73 0.51
CA ASP A 64 7.93 -10.61 1.68
C ASP A 64 8.32 -9.81 2.94
N ARG A 65 7.42 -9.77 3.91
CA ARG A 65 7.64 -8.97 5.13
C ARG A 65 8.76 -9.51 6.00
N PHE A 66 9.08 -10.81 5.90
CA PHE A 66 10.15 -11.47 6.65
C PHE A 66 11.53 -11.19 6.04
N SER A 67 11.75 -11.63 4.80
CA SER A 67 13.06 -11.55 4.14
C SER A 67 13.35 -10.19 3.50
N LYS A 68 12.32 -9.37 3.29
CA LYS A 68 12.37 -8.15 2.47
C LYS A 68 12.73 -8.42 1.01
N MET A 69 12.47 -9.63 0.50
CA MET A 69 12.54 -9.88 -0.94
C MET A 69 11.34 -9.26 -1.64
N GLU A 70 11.60 -8.55 -2.73
CA GLU A 70 10.58 -7.97 -3.60
C GLU A 70 10.43 -8.73 -4.93
N ILE A 71 9.21 -8.75 -5.45
CA ILE A 71 8.90 -9.16 -6.82
C ILE A 71 8.21 -8.00 -7.51
N PHE A 72 8.84 -7.51 -8.57
CA PHE A 72 8.27 -6.48 -9.45
C PHE A 72 7.59 -7.12 -10.64
N ILE A 73 6.33 -6.75 -10.89
CA ILE A 73 5.55 -7.29 -12.00
C ILE A 73 4.96 -6.14 -12.80
N PRO A 74 5.33 -5.96 -14.08
CA PRO A 74 4.76 -4.92 -14.92
C PRO A 74 3.28 -5.22 -15.19
N THR A 75 2.44 -4.21 -15.03
CA THR A 75 0.98 -4.29 -15.18
C THR A 75 0.41 -2.95 -15.66
N TYR A 76 -0.91 -2.86 -15.72
CA TYR A 76 -1.64 -1.62 -15.94
C TYR A 76 -2.45 -1.23 -14.70
N GLY A 77 -2.73 0.06 -14.53
CA GLY A 77 -3.34 0.61 -13.32
C GLY A 77 -4.80 0.20 -13.12
N ALA A 78 -5.50 -0.12 -14.21
CA ALA A 78 -6.89 -0.55 -14.21
C ALA A 78 -7.05 -2.09 -14.09
N ILE A 79 -6.19 -2.75 -13.31
CA ILE A 79 -6.23 -4.22 -13.16
C ILE A 79 -7.51 -4.67 -12.42
N THR A 80 -8.18 -5.68 -12.97
CA THR A 80 -9.33 -6.31 -12.29
C THR A 80 -8.87 -7.27 -11.19
N SER A 81 -9.74 -7.56 -10.22
CA SER A 81 -9.44 -8.54 -9.15
C SER A 81 -9.06 -9.92 -9.69
N LEU A 82 -9.70 -10.34 -10.80
CA LEU A 82 -9.39 -11.60 -11.47
C LEU A 82 -7.99 -11.61 -12.07
N GLU A 83 -7.61 -10.51 -12.72
CA GLU A 83 -6.27 -10.37 -13.31
C GLU A 83 -5.20 -10.29 -12.22
N LEU A 84 -5.46 -9.55 -11.15
CA LEU A 84 -4.57 -9.50 -9.99
C LEU A 84 -4.38 -10.91 -9.40
N ALA A 85 -5.46 -11.68 -9.23
CA ALA A 85 -5.36 -13.06 -8.75
C ALA A 85 -4.53 -13.95 -9.69
N ARG A 86 -4.68 -13.80 -11.01
CA ARG A 86 -3.88 -14.53 -12.01
C ARG A 86 -2.41 -14.15 -11.93
N ILE A 87 -2.11 -12.85 -11.84
CA ILE A 87 -0.74 -12.35 -11.71
C ILE A 87 -0.11 -12.87 -10.42
N PHE A 88 -0.83 -12.78 -9.30
CA PHE A 88 -0.40 -13.30 -8.01
C PHE A 88 -0.08 -14.80 -8.08
N ILE A 89 -0.98 -15.60 -8.67
CA ILE A 89 -0.79 -17.04 -8.79
C ILE A 89 0.45 -17.36 -9.65
N SER A 90 0.60 -16.68 -10.78
CA SER A 90 1.66 -16.97 -11.75
C SER A 90 3.05 -16.51 -11.28
N HIS A 91 3.14 -15.37 -10.58
CA HIS A 91 4.41 -14.74 -10.26
C HIS A 91 4.85 -14.92 -8.80
N VAL A 92 3.91 -15.00 -7.86
CA VAL A 92 4.20 -15.14 -6.42
C VAL A 92 4.00 -16.59 -5.99
N PHE A 93 2.78 -17.11 -6.14
CA PHE A 93 2.42 -18.45 -5.66
C PHE A 93 3.22 -19.56 -6.34
N SER A 94 3.40 -19.47 -7.66
CA SER A 94 4.17 -20.45 -8.45
C SER A 94 5.62 -20.61 -7.95
N LYS A 95 6.24 -19.53 -7.44
CA LYS A 95 7.65 -19.50 -7.02
C LYS A 95 7.84 -19.81 -5.54
N HIS A 96 6.92 -19.32 -4.69
CA HIS A 96 7.13 -19.29 -3.24
C HIS A 96 6.04 -20.01 -2.44
N GLY A 97 5.02 -20.54 -3.11
CA GLY A 97 3.88 -21.17 -2.47
C GLY A 97 2.87 -20.18 -1.91
N LEU A 98 1.86 -20.70 -1.21
CA LEU A 98 0.83 -19.87 -0.58
C LEU A 98 1.43 -19.27 0.69
N PRO A 99 1.42 -17.94 0.87
CA PRO A 99 1.69 -17.38 2.17
C PRO A 99 0.73 -17.98 3.18
N GLN A 100 1.17 -18.08 4.44
CA GLN A 100 0.26 -18.36 5.54
C GLN A 100 -0.71 -17.19 5.60
N LEU A 101 -1.83 -17.32 4.88
CA LEU A 101 -2.99 -16.45 4.92
C LEU A 101 -3.63 -16.61 6.30
N LYS A 102 -2.94 -16.11 7.33
CA LYS A 102 -3.61 -15.61 8.52
C LYS A 102 -4.33 -14.37 8.04
N ILE A 103 -5.54 -14.59 7.53
CA ILE A 103 -6.54 -13.56 7.32
C ILE A 103 -6.92 -13.07 8.73
N SER A 104 -6.01 -12.34 9.38
CA SER A 104 -6.41 -11.27 10.29
C SER A 104 -7.14 -10.29 9.39
N GLY A 105 -8.34 -9.85 9.77
CA GLY A 105 -9.20 -8.96 9.00
C GLY A 105 -8.64 -7.54 8.86
N ASP A 106 -7.37 -7.41 8.52
CA ASP A 106 -6.66 -6.19 8.19
C ASP A 106 -6.47 -6.13 6.66
N LEU A 107 -7.52 -6.50 5.90
CA LEU A 107 -7.73 -5.81 4.63
C LEU A 107 -7.82 -4.35 5.02
N SER A 108 -6.76 -3.59 4.79
CA SER A 108 -6.73 -2.15 5.08
C SER A 108 -8.04 -1.58 4.58
N THR A 109 -8.93 -1.24 5.53
CA THR A 109 -10.16 -0.57 5.17
C THR A 109 -9.72 0.68 4.43
N ALA A 110 -10.41 1.03 3.33
CA ALA A 110 -10.02 2.07 2.36
C ALA A 110 -9.76 3.48 2.95
N PHE A 111 -9.75 3.63 4.28
CA PHE A 111 -9.57 4.84 5.06
C PHE A 111 -8.62 4.70 6.27
N HIS A 112 -7.76 3.68 6.36
CA HIS A 112 -6.72 3.57 7.42
C HIS A 112 -5.30 3.26 6.88
N PRO A 113 -4.61 4.25 6.29
CA PRO A 113 -3.19 4.12 5.89
C PRO A 113 -2.26 3.77 7.08
N GLU A 114 -2.60 4.20 8.30
CA GLU A 114 -1.72 4.06 9.47
C GLU A 114 -1.51 2.61 9.96
N THR A 115 -2.32 1.64 9.52
CA THR A 115 -2.14 0.23 9.94
C THR A 115 -0.86 -0.39 9.38
N ASP A 116 -0.27 0.23 8.35
CA ASP A 116 0.97 -0.19 7.67
C ASP A 116 2.06 0.90 7.69
N GLY A 117 2.03 1.88 8.59
CA GLY A 117 2.92 3.07 8.55
C GLY A 117 4.45 2.80 8.53
N LYS A 118 4.91 1.58 8.86
CA LYS A 118 6.31 1.16 8.64
C LYS A 118 6.56 0.62 7.23
N GLU A 119 5.59 -0.09 6.66
CA GLU A 119 5.64 -0.62 5.29
C GLU A 119 5.38 0.48 4.27
N GLU A 120 4.42 1.38 4.52
CA GLU A 120 4.18 2.57 3.70
C GLU A 120 5.47 3.39 3.50
N ARG A 121 6.31 3.51 4.53
CA ARG A 121 7.57 4.26 4.43
C ARG A 121 8.62 3.55 3.58
N VAL A 122 8.68 2.21 3.64
CA VAL A 122 9.60 1.43 2.80
C VAL A 122 9.11 1.38 1.37
N ASN A 123 7.81 1.19 1.19
CA ASN A 123 7.17 1.17 -0.12
C ASN A 123 7.28 2.52 -0.82
N HIS A 124 7.07 3.63 -0.11
CA HIS A 124 7.33 4.97 -0.65
C HIS A 124 8.82 5.18 -0.99
N ILE A 125 9.76 4.63 -0.22
CA ILE A 125 11.18 4.70 -0.57
C ILE A 125 11.47 3.91 -1.86
N LEU A 126 10.91 2.70 -1.99
CA LEU A 126 11.01 1.87 -3.20
C LEU A 126 10.41 2.59 -4.41
N GLU A 127 9.23 3.20 -4.27
CA GLU A 127 8.63 4.04 -5.29
C GLU A 127 9.58 5.15 -5.74
N GLN A 128 10.20 5.89 -4.81
CA GLN A 128 11.13 6.96 -5.15
C GLN A 128 12.38 6.43 -5.89
N TYR A 129 12.91 5.28 -5.49
CA TYR A 129 14.04 4.65 -6.17
C TYR A 129 13.67 4.21 -7.59
N LEU A 130 12.53 3.56 -7.76
CA LEU A 130 12.01 3.14 -9.06
C LEU A 130 11.75 4.35 -9.96
N TRP A 131 11.16 5.42 -9.42
CA TRP A 131 10.97 6.69 -10.15
C TRP A 131 12.30 7.31 -10.59
N MET A 132 13.31 7.34 -9.73
CA MET A 132 14.63 7.85 -10.10
C MET A 132 15.28 7.01 -11.20
N TYR A 133 15.18 5.68 -11.10
CA TYR A 133 15.77 4.76 -12.06
C TYR A 133 15.05 4.80 -13.43
N PHE A 134 13.71 4.85 -13.44
CA PHE A 134 12.91 4.85 -14.66
C PHE A 134 12.74 6.23 -15.30
N SER A 135 12.86 7.33 -14.55
CA SER A 135 12.91 8.68 -15.12
C SER A 135 14.08 8.86 -16.09
N TYR A 136 15.18 8.10 -15.88
CA TYR A 136 16.32 8.06 -16.78
C TYR A 136 16.08 7.15 -18.01
N HIS A 137 15.30 6.07 -17.86
CA HIS A 137 14.99 5.08 -18.91
C HIS A 137 13.48 5.02 -19.21
N LYS A 138 12.94 6.12 -19.75
CA LYS A 138 11.49 6.37 -19.83
C LYS A 138 10.69 5.33 -20.63
N ASP A 139 11.27 4.77 -21.69
CA ASP A 139 10.49 4.00 -22.66
C ASP A 139 10.67 2.47 -22.51
N ASP A 140 11.67 2.01 -21.77
CA ASP A 140 12.07 0.59 -21.69
C ASP A 140 12.08 0.01 -20.28
N TRP A 141 11.57 0.73 -19.28
CA TRP A 141 11.65 0.33 -17.86
C TRP A 141 11.17 -1.11 -17.59
N HIS A 142 10.16 -1.59 -18.33
CA HIS A 142 9.66 -2.96 -18.17
C HIS A 142 10.74 -4.04 -18.39
N THR A 143 11.74 -3.76 -19.24
CA THR A 143 12.86 -4.66 -19.54
C THR A 143 13.87 -4.69 -18.40
N TRP A 144 13.98 -3.61 -17.63
CA TRP A 144 14.95 -3.46 -16.56
C TRP A 144 14.43 -3.91 -15.19
N LEU A 145 13.13 -4.13 -15.04
CA LEU A 145 12.54 -4.63 -13.79
C LEU A 145 13.19 -5.89 -13.23
N PRO A 146 13.59 -6.89 -14.04
CA PRO A 146 14.28 -8.08 -13.51
C PRO A 146 15.70 -7.81 -13.02
N LEU A 147 16.27 -6.63 -13.33
CA LEU A 147 17.63 -6.22 -12.97
C LEU A 147 17.66 -5.21 -11.81
N ALA A 148 16.51 -4.68 -11.42
CA ALA A 148 16.33 -3.80 -10.27
C ALA A 148 16.32 -4.61 -8.96
#